data_AF-A0A5C1AE73-F1
#
_entry.id   AF-A0A5C1AE73-F1
#
_cell.length_a   1.000
_cell.length_b   1.000
_cell.length_c   1.000
_cell.angle_alpha   90.00
_cell.angle_beta   90.00
_cell.angle_gamma   90.00
#
_symmetry.space_group_name_H-M   'P 1'
#
loop_
_entity.id
_entity.type
_entity.pdbx_description
1 polymer ?
#
loop_
_entity_poly.entity_id
_entity_poly.type
_entity_poly.pdbx_seq_one_letter_code
_entity_poly.pdbx_strand_id
1 'polypeptide(L)'
;MLRDLIRCRFTKLAVRRPSWRTVRRTVVGVGLLLVGLEVFRVVAWTNKHELLPGKVYRTAQLNEDGLREFIEAKGIKTVINLRGFCPGPEAPWYAAEVRTTQDLGVSQEDVTLSANRLPPPVELRRLIEILDRAEYPITFHCKRGADRTGLTATVVMLLFTDASLDRARRQLWPRYGHFRFGRTAAMDDFFDRYESWLAGRDHTPALFREWAANHYTPGPASGTLTSPHEDTIVAAKPDAWAAIPITATNTSGEPWELRPGNYAGVHVQFTVHNDRGDIIHTGQAGLFRKTVPPKESLPLTLAVPPLGTPGLYTLRADLMNADEAAVPIRQTGFYQFGSFPLLLFLQVK
;
A
#
# COMPACT_ATOMS: atom_id res chain seq x y z
N MET A 1 -77.29 -13.96 59.11
CA MET A 1 -76.93 -14.85 57.98
C MET A 1 -77.04 -13.98 56.73
N LEU A 2 -76.02 -13.49 56.04
CA LEU A 2 -74.62 -13.88 55.88
C LEU A 2 -73.86 -12.56 55.53
N ARG A 3 -72.74 -12.28 56.22
CA ARG A 3 -71.80 -11.20 55.87
C ARG A 3 -70.89 -11.75 54.76
N ASP A 4 -71.03 -11.29 53.53
CA ASP A 4 -70.06 -11.51 52.46
C ASP A 4 -70.10 -10.33 51.49
N LEU A 5 -68.96 -10.03 50.84
CA LEU A 5 -68.59 -8.85 50.03
C LEU A 5 -67.94 -7.75 50.90
N ILE A 6 -66.63 -7.48 50.89
CA ILE A 6 -65.67 -7.39 49.80
C ILE A 6 -64.25 -7.65 50.37
N ARG A 7 -63.54 -8.66 49.87
CA ARG A 7 -62.07 -8.74 49.94
C ARG A 7 -61.53 -8.51 48.54
N CYS A 8 -61.15 -7.27 48.25
CA CYS A 8 -60.43 -6.90 47.02
C CYS A 8 -59.02 -7.50 47.08
N ARG A 9 -58.74 -8.55 46.30
CA ARG A 9 -57.38 -9.09 46.13
C ARG A 9 -56.64 -8.23 45.10
N PHE A 10 -55.74 -7.37 45.56
CA PHE A 10 -54.67 -6.84 44.72
C PHE A 10 -53.69 -7.99 44.39
N THR A 11 -53.83 -8.60 43.23
CA THR A 11 -52.81 -9.47 42.65
C THR A 11 -51.62 -8.63 42.21
N LYS A 12 -50.55 -8.61 43.00
CA LYS A 12 -49.24 -8.11 42.59
C LYS A 12 -48.80 -8.89 41.35
N LEU A 13 -48.81 -8.26 40.16
CA LEU A 13 -48.14 -8.79 38.98
C LEU A 13 -46.65 -8.91 39.31
N ALA A 14 -46.20 -10.14 39.51
CA ALA A 14 -44.79 -10.45 39.71
C ALA A 14 -44.04 -10.18 38.40
N VAL A 15 -43.33 -9.06 38.33
CA VAL A 15 -42.40 -8.77 37.24
C VAL A 15 -41.27 -9.81 37.32
N ARG A 16 -41.33 -10.83 36.46
CA ARG A 16 -40.27 -11.84 36.33
C ARG A 16 -39.01 -11.14 35.81
N ARG A 17 -38.01 -10.97 36.68
CA ARG A 17 -36.70 -10.47 36.26
C ARG A 17 -36.05 -11.51 35.34
N PRO A 18 -35.56 -11.11 34.16
CA PRO A 18 -34.97 -12.04 33.21
C PRO A 18 -33.73 -12.70 33.81
N SER A 19 -33.53 -13.99 33.54
CA SER A 19 -32.35 -14.71 34.01
C SER A 19 -31.08 -14.11 33.39
N TRP A 20 -29.97 -14.13 34.12
CA TRP A 20 -28.66 -13.68 33.62
C TRP A 20 -28.27 -14.36 32.29
N ARG A 21 -28.69 -15.60 32.06
CA ARG A 21 -28.49 -16.34 30.81
C ARG A 21 -29.27 -15.75 29.64
N THR A 22 -30.50 -15.29 29.89
CA THR A 22 -31.35 -14.62 28.89
C THR A 22 -30.77 -13.26 28.53
N VAL A 23 -30.37 -12.47 29.53
CA VAL A 23 -29.71 -11.18 29.33
C VAL A 23 -28.42 -11.35 28.52
N ARG A 24 -27.57 -12.32 28.88
CA ARG A 24 -26.31 -12.61 28.16
C ARG A 24 -26.56 -13.00 26.70
N ARG A 25 -27.54 -13.87 26.43
CA ARG A 25 -27.89 -14.29 25.06
C ARG A 25 -28.41 -13.13 24.22
N THR A 26 -29.25 -12.28 24.79
CA THR A 26 -29.75 -11.08 24.10
C THR A 26 -28.62 -10.09 23.81
N VAL A 27 -27.73 -9.83 24.77
CA VAL A 27 -26.58 -8.94 24.56
C VAL A 27 -25.64 -9.48 23.47
N VAL A 28 -25.33 -10.77 23.50
CA VAL A 28 -24.50 -11.41 22.45
C VAL A 28 -25.20 -11.38 21.10
N GLY A 29 -26.50 -11.66 21.04
CA GLY A 29 -27.29 -11.63 19.80
C GLY A 29 -27.37 -10.23 19.18
N VAL A 30 -27.60 -9.20 19.99
CA VAL A 30 -27.57 -7.80 19.56
C VAL A 30 -26.17 -7.40 19.10
N GLY A 31 -25.12 -7.82 19.82
CA GLY A 31 -23.74 -7.58 19.42
C GLY A 31 -23.42 -8.19 18.05
N LEU A 32 -23.80 -9.44 17.81
CA LEU A 32 -23.62 -10.11 16.51
C LEU A 32 -24.42 -9.46 15.39
N LEU A 33 -25.65 -9.01 15.65
CA LEU A 33 -26.47 -8.28 14.68
C LEU A 33 -25.80 -6.95 14.30
N LEU A 34 -25.32 -6.18 15.28
CA LEU A 34 -24.63 -4.91 15.04
C LEU A 34 -23.32 -5.11 14.26
N VAL A 35 -22.55 -6.15 14.59
CA VAL A 35 -21.36 -6.54 13.82
C VAL A 35 -21.75 -6.93 12.39
N GLY A 36 -22.81 -7.73 12.22
CA GLY A 36 -23.31 -8.13 10.91
C GLY A 36 -23.79 -6.96 10.06
N LEU A 37 -24.47 -5.98 10.66
CA LEU A 37 -24.90 -4.75 10.01
C LEU A 37 -23.73 -3.84 9.62
N GLU A 38 -22.70 -3.72 10.47
CA GLU A 38 -21.49 -2.96 10.13
C GLU A 38 -20.69 -3.63 9.02
N VAL A 39 -20.53 -4.96 9.07
CA VAL A 39 -19.91 -5.73 7.97
C VAL A 39 -20.71 -5.53 6.68
N PHE A 40 -22.04 -5.62 6.73
CA PHE A 40 -22.88 -5.37 5.57
C PHE A 40 -22.74 -3.93 5.07
N ARG A 41 -22.72 -2.91 5.94
CA ARG A 41 -22.50 -1.51 5.55
C ARG A 41 -21.16 -1.33 4.86
N VAL A 42 -20.09 -1.89 5.41
CA VAL A 42 -18.73 -1.79 4.84
C VAL A 42 -18.61 -2.55 3.51
N VAL A 43 -19.30 -3.68 3.37
CA VAL A 43 -19.20 -4.55 2.18
C VAL A 43 -20.17 -4.13 1.06
N ALA A 44 -21.36 -3.64 1.41
CA ALA A 44 -22.43 -3.29 0.47
C ALA A 44 -22.47 -1.80 0.11
N TRP A 45 -21.89 -0.90 0.91
CA TRP A 45 -21.77 0.52 0.57
C TRP A 45 -20.37 0.92 0.14
N THR A 46 -20.31 1.99 -0.63
CA THR A 46 -19.11 2.58 -1.25
C THR A 46 -18.13 3.23 -0.26
N ASN A 47 -18.19 2.92 1.03
CA ASN A 47 -17.29 3.42 2.08
C ASN A 47 -16.97 4.92 1.97
N LYS A 48 -18.00 5.72 1.64
CA LYS A 48 -17.92 7.17 1.39
C LYS A 48 -17.93 7.93 2.72
N HIS A 49 -16.86 8.65 3.02
CA HIS A 49 -16.75 9.45 4.24
C HIS A 49 -16.06 10.78 3.97
N GLU A 50 -16.56 11.82 4.62
CA GLU A 50 -15.87 13.10 4.71
C GLU A 50 -14.79 13.01 5.79
N LEU A 51 -13.54 13.23 5.40
CA LEU A 51 -12.39 13.19 6.30
C LEU A 51 -12.13 14.58 6.87
N LEU A 52 -11.98 15.59 6.00
CA LEU A 52 -11.90 17.00 6.36
C LEU A 52 -13.11 17.73 5.78
N PRO A 53 -13.92 18.42 6.59
CA PRO A 53 -15.16 19.05 6.14
C PRO A 53 -14.96 19.94 4.90
N GLY A 54 -15.71 19.67 3.83
CA GLY A 54 -15.69 20.42 2.58
C GLY A 54 -14.38 20.33 1.79
N LYS A 55 -13.38 19.54 2.23
CA LYS A 55 -12.03 19.56 1.67
C LYS A 55 -11.52 18.19 1.24
N VAL A 56 -11.73 17.15 2.05
CA VAL A 56 -11.14 15.83 1.78
C VAL A 56 -12.16 14.74 1.99
N TYR A 57 -12.31 13.90 0.98
CA TYR A 57 -13.23 12.76 0.99
C TYR A 57 -12.48 11.44 0.76
N ARG A 58 -12.84 10.42 1.53
CA ARG A 58 -12.35 9.04 1.33
C ARG A 58 -13.49 8.16 0.84
N THR A 59 -13.23 7.32 -0.16
CA THR A 59 -14.27 6.45 -0.72
C THR A 59 -13.73 5.06 -1.07
N ALA A 60 -14.62 4.08 -1.23
CA ALA A 60 -14.37 2.96 -2.12
C ALA A 60 -14.42 3.43 -3.57
N GLN A 61 -13.96 2.57 -4.48
CA GLN A 61 -14.05 2.86 -5.90
C GLN A 61 -15.52 2.97 -6.32
N LEU A 62 -15.84 4.09 -6.97
CA LEU A 62 -17.14 4.35 -7.54
C LEU A 62 -17.16 3.84 -8.99
N ASN A 63 -18.34 3.51 -9.50
CA ASN A 63 -18.54 3.37 -10.94
C ASN A 63 -18.59 4.76 -11.60
N GLU A 64 -18.63 4.81 -12.93
CA GLU A 64 -18.64 6.03 -13.73
C GLU A 64 -19.72 7.02 -13.29
N ASP A 65 -20.99 6.60 -13.25
CA ASP A 65 -22.11 7.46 -12.83
C ASP A 65 -21.93 7.95 -11.38
N GLY A 66 -21.57 7.05 -10.47
CA GLY A 66 -21.37 7.39 -9.07
C GLY A 66 -20.20 8.33 -8.83
N LEU A 67 -19.15 8.25 -9.65
CA LEU A 67 -18.02 9.18 -9.61
C LEU A 67 -18.43 10.56 -10.13
N ARG A 68 -19.15 10.61 -11.26
CA ARG A 68 -19.68 11.85 -11.83
C ARG A 68 -20.59 12.59 -10.84
N GLU A 69 -21.58 11.90 -10.29
CA GLU A 69 -22.48 12.45 -9.27
C GLU A 69 -21.70 12.95 -8.05
N PHE A 70 -20.67 12.21 -7.63
CA PHE A 70 -19.87 12.59 -6.46
C PHE A 70 -19.00 13.82 -6.71
N ILE A 71 -18.38 13.92 -7.89
CA ILE A 71 -17.59 15.07 -8.31
C ILE A 71 -18.48 16.32 -8.35
N GLU A 72 -19.65 16.24 -8.98
CA GLU A 72 -20.57 17.37 -9.11
C GLU A 72 -21.15 17.77 -7.73
N ALA A 73 -21.59 16.81 -6.92
CA ALA A 73 -22.22 17.08 -5.63
C ALA A 73 -21.25 17.64 -4.58
N LYS A 74 -19.96 17.29 -4.65
CA LYS A 74 -18.93 17.75 -3.70
C LYS A 74 -17.97 18.79 -4.27
N GLY A 75 -18.10 19.12 -5.55
CA GLY A 75 -17.22 20.05 -6.26
C GLY A 75 -15.77 19.57 -6.32
N ILE A 76 -15.54 18.26 -6.42
CA ILE A 76 -14.19 17.67 -6.40
C ILE A 76 -13.34 18.23 -7.54
N LYS A 77 -12.10 18.62 -7.22
CA LYS A 77 -11.11 19.17 -8.16
C LYS A 77 -9.97 18.21 -8.46
N THR A 78 -9.70 17.27 -7.55
CA THR A 78 -8.70 16.21 -7.75
C THR A 78 -9.21 14.85 -7.27
N VAL A 79 -9.08 13.83 -8.10
CA VAL A 79 -9.31 12.42 -7.77
C VAL A 79 -7.97 11.70 -7.67
N ILE A 80 -7.68 11.07 -6.53
CA ILE A 80 -6.45 10.33 -6.29
C ILE A 80 -6.74 8.83 -6.27
N ASN A 81 -6.23 8.12 -7.27
CA ASN A 81 -6.36 6.68 -7.39
C ASN A 81 -5.18 5.98 -6.71
N LEU A 82 -5.44 5.35 -5.56
CA LEU A 82 -4.43 4.64 -4.76
C LEU A 82 -4.15 3.21 -5.27
N ARG A 83 -4.76 2.81 -6.39
CA ARG A 83 -4.50 1.52 -7.04
C ARG A 83 -3.37 1.60 -8.06
N GLY A 84 -2.88 2.80 -8.36
CA GLY A 84 -1.86 3.07 -9.38
C GLY A 84 -2.40 3.00 -10.80
N PHE A 85 -1.49 3.23 -11.74
CA PHE A 85 -1.75 3.17 -13.18
C PHE A 85 -2.17 1.75 -13.59
N CYS A 86 -3.41 1.58 -14.07
CA CYS A 86 -3.98 0.28 -14.44
C CYS A 86 -4.50 0.28 -15.88
N PRO A 87 -3.65 0.46 -16.90
CA PRO A 87 -4.10 0.46 -18.29
C PRO A 87 -4.47 -0.95 -18.75
N GLY A 88 -5.41 -1.05 -19.68
CA GLY A 88 -5.69 -2.27 -20.43
C GLY A 88 -7.00 -2.97 -20.09
N PRO A 89 -7.31 -4.06 -20.83
CA PRO A 89 -8.63 -4.70 -20.82
C PRO A 89 -8.99 -5.38 -19.49
N GLU A 90 -7.98 -5.71 -18.67
CA GLU A 90 -8.13 -6.29 -17.32
C GLU A 90 -8.70 -5.27 -16.30
N ALA A 91 -8.61 -3.97 -16.61
CA ALA A 91 -9.02 -2.88 -15.73
C ALA A 91 -9.91 -1.85 -16.47
N PRO A 92 -11.07 -2.26 -17.01
CA PRO A 92 -11.94 -1.36 -17.77
C PRO A 92 -12.44 -0.19 -16.93
N TRP A 93 -12.53 -0.39 -15.62
CA TRP A 93 -12.87 0.65 -14.65
C TRP A 93 -11.90 1.84 -14.65
N TYR A 94 -10.61 1.63 -14.93
CA TYR A 94 -9.60 2.69 -14.92
C TYR A 94 -9.80 3.61 -16.12
N ALA A 95 -10.06 3.04 -17.30
CA ALA A 95 -10.37 3.81 -18.50
C ALA A 95 -11.68 4.62 -18.34
N ALA A 96 -12.69 4.06 -17.66
CA ALA A 96 -13.93 4.78 -17.35
C ALA A 96 -13.71 5.94 -16.36
N GLU A 97 -12.89 5.72 -15.33
CA GLU A 97 -12.51 6.76 -14.36
C GLU A 97 -11.77 7.92 -15.02
N VAL A 98 -10.75 7.62 -15.84
CA VAL A 98 -10.00 8.63 -16.62
C VAL A 98 -10.93 9.41 -17.56
N ARG A 99 -11.85 8.73 -18.23
CA ARG A 99 -12.84 9.40 -19.09
C ARG A 99 -13.73 10.35 -18.27
N THR A 100 -14.23 9.88 -17.13
CA THR A 100 -15.11 10.68 -16.26
C THR A 100 -14.40 11.92 -15.73
N THR A 101 -13.16 11.78 -15.26
CA THR A 101 -12.37 12.91 -14.74
C THR A 101 -12.02 13.90 -15.83
N GLN A 102 -11.66 13.43 -17.03
CA GLN A 102 -11.41 14.28 -18.19
C GLN A 102 -12.67 15.04 -18.66
N ASP A 103 -13.81 14.36 -18.78
CA ASP A 103 -15.08 14.96 -19.19
C ASP A 103 -15.51 16.10 -18.25
N LEU A 104 -15.20 15.98 -16.97
CA LEU A 104 -15.55 16.95 -15.93
C LEU A 104 -14.45 17.99 -15.68
N GLY A 105 -13.32 17.91 -16.37
CA GLY A 105 -12.19 18.83 -16.20
C GLY A 105 -11.54 18.74 -14.80
N VAL A 106 -11.52 17.55 -14.21
CA VAL A 106 -10.97 17.27 -12.87
C VAL A 106 -9.63 16.56 -12.99
N SER A 107 -8.67 16.91 -12.14
CA SER A 107 -7.35 16.27 -12.14
C SER A 107 -7.45 14.83 -11.62
N GLN A 108 -6.78 13.89 -12.28
CA GLN A 108 -6.60 12.52 -11.80
C GLN A 108 -5.14 12.24 -11.50
N GLU A 109 -4.85 11.84 -10.26
CA GLU A 109 -3.50 11.57 -9.78
C GLU A 109 -3.39 10.10 -9.35
N ASP A 110 -2.47 9.36 -9.97
CA ASP A 110 -2.26 7.94 -9.67
C ASP A 110 -1.11 7.77 -8.66
N VAL A 111 -1.39 7.06 -7.56
CA VAL A 111 -0.39 6.63 -6.56
C VAL A 111 -0.46 5.12 -6.42
N THR A 112 0.66 4.42 -6.62
CA THR A 112 0.69 2.96 -6.68
C THR A 112 0.90 2.36 -5.29
N LEU A 113 -0.17 2.22 -4.51
CA LEU A 113 -0.12 1.58 -3.21
C LEU A 113 -0.62 0.13 -3.26
N SER A 114 -0.02 -0.71 -2.41
CA SER A 114 -0.47 -2.07 -2.12
C SER A 114 -1.27 -2.10 -0.83
N ALA A 115 -2.36 -2.87 -0.78
CA ALA A 115 -3.08 -3.12 0.47
C ALA A 115 -2.36 -4.14 1.39
N ASN A 116 -1.36 -4.84 0.85
CA ASN A 116 -0.72 -6.00 1.46
C ASN A 116 0.79 -5.81 1.69
N ARG A 117 1.33 -4.62 1.40
CA ARG A 117 2.76 -4.31 1.49
C ARG A 117 2.94 -2.89 2.03
N LEU A 118 4.07 -2.66 2.67
CA LEU A 118 4.50 -1.32 3.08
C LEU A 118 4.58 -0.39 1.85
N PRO A 119 4.17 0.89 1.96
CA PRO A 119 4.26 1.85 0.87
C PRO A 119 5.69 1.99 0.33
N PRO A 120 5.90 2.03 -0.99
CA PRO A 120 7.19 2.45 -1.54
C PRO A 120 7.54 3.88 -1.09
N PRO A 121 8.77 4.17 -0.67
CA PRO A 121 9.23 5.53 -0.38
C PRO A 121 8.96 6.55 -1.49
N VAL A 122 9.13 6.16 -2.75
CA VAL A 122 8.85 7.03 -3.91
C VAL A 122 7.36 7.36 -4.04
N GLU A 123 6.48 6.38 -3.83
CA GLU A 123 5.02 6.58 -3.88
C GLU A 123 4.52 7.35 -2.65
N LEU A 124 5.15 7.16 -1.49
CA LEU A 124 4.86 7.96 -0.30
C LEU A 124 5.22 9.43 -0.51
N ARG A 125 6.40 9.71 -1.08
CA ARG A 125 6.80 11.09 -1.42
C ARG A 125 5.86 11.69 -2.46
N ARG A 126 5.52 10.94 -3.51
CA ARG A 126 4.54 11.36 -4.53
C ARG A 126 3.18 11.68 -3.91
N LEU A 127 2.69 10.85 -2.99
CA LEU A 127 1.44 11.11 -2.27
C LEU A 127 1.50 12.43 -1.50
N ILE A 128 2.57 12.66 -0.75
CA ILE A 128 2.76 13.90 0.03
C ILE A 128 2.80 15.12 -0.92
N GLU A 129 3.54 15.01 -2.02
CA GLU A 129 3.62 16.07 -3.04
C GLU A 129 2.25 16.37 -3.66
N ILE A 130 1.49 15.34 -4.05
CA ILE A 130 0.13 15.50 -4.58
C ILE A 130 -0.75 16.21 -3.54
N LEU A 131 -0.70 15.79 -2.27
CA LEU A 131 -1.49 16.43 -1.22
C LEU A 131 -1.11 17.90 -1.01
N ASP A 132 0.14 18.28 -1.23
CA ASP A 132 0.59 19.66 -1.09
C ASP A 132 0.17 20.55 -2.27
N ARG A 133 0.18 20.01 -3.50
CA ARG A 133 -0.06 20.79 -4.74
C ARG A 133 -1.46 20.67 -5.33
N ALA A 134 -2.24 19.66 -4.94
CA ALA A 134 -3.54 19.39 -5.55
C ALA A 134 -4.53 20.53 -5.30
N GLU A 135 -5.46 20.69 -6.24
CA GLU A 135 -6.61 21.56 -6.04
C GLU A 135 -7.66 20.85 -5.19
N TYR A 136 -8.12 21.52 -4.13
CA TYR A 136 -9.15 21.02 -3.21
C TYR A 136 -10.54 21.55 -3.61
N PRO A 137 -11.63 20.82 -3.34
CA PRO A 137 -11.72 19.57 -2.58
C PRO A 137 -11.18 18.35 -3.32
N ILE A 138 -10.54 17.43 -2.60
CA ILE A 138 -9.99 16.19 -3.16
C ILE A 138 -10.80 14.97 -2.71
N THR A 139 -10.76 13.92 -3.53
CA THR A 139 -11.15 12.58 -3.09
C THR A 139 -10.07 11.56 -3.40
N PHE A 140 -9.91 10.56 -2.54
CA PHE A 140 -9.02 9.43 -2.80
C PHE A 140 -9.71 8.10 -2.53
N HIS A 141 -9.38 7.10 -3.34
CA HIS A 141 -10.02 5.79 -3.26
C HIS A 141 -9.04 4.64 -3.49
N CYS A 142 -9.48 3.47 -3.07
CA CYS A 142 -8.89 2.19 -3.47
C CYS A 142 -10.04 1.25 -3.85
N LYS A 143 -9.83 -0.07 -3.96
CA LYS A 143 -10.93 -0.99 -4.33
C LYS A 143 -12.12 -0.93 -3.35
N ARG A 144 -11.88 -0.95 -2.04
CA ARG A 144 -12.93 -1.01 -0.99
C ARG A 144 -12.96 0.19 -0.04
N GLY A 145 -12.06 1.16 -0.22
CA GLY A 145 -11.98 2.32 0.69
C GLY A 145 -11.42 2.00 2.09
N ALA A 146 -10.82 0.82 2.27
CA ALA A 146 -10.37 0.31 3.57
C ALA A 146 -8.87 0.56 3.81
N ASP A 147 -7.98 -0.28 3.28
CA ASP A 147 -6.56 -0.32 3.69
C ASP A 147 -5.74 0.87 3.16
N ARG A 148 -5.52 0.95 1.85
CA ARG A 148 -4.74 2.04 1.21
C ARG A 148 -5.36 3.41 1.46
N THR A 149 -6.69 3.45 1.39
CA THR A 149 -7.49 4.63 1.73
C THR A 149 -7.34 4.99 3.21
N GLY A 150 -7.32 4.01 4.12
CA GLY A 150 -7.09 4.23 5.54
C GLY A 150 -5.68 4.77 5.81
N LEU A 151 -4.66 4.22 5.16
CA LEU A 151 -3.29 4.72 5.23
C LEU A 151 -3.22 6.18 4.77
N THR A 152 -3.78 6.49 3.60
CA THR A 152 -3.80 7.85 3.04
C THR A 152 -4.59 8.80 3.93
N ALA A 153 -5.73 8.37 4.46
CA ALA A 153 -6.52 9.16 5.39
C ALA A 153 -5.77 9.46 6.70
N THR A 154 -5.03 8.49 7.25
CA THR A 154 -4.15 8.73 8.40
C THR A 154 -3.07 9.75 8.04
N VAL A 155 -2.41 9.63 6.89
CA VAL A 155 -1.40 10.60 6.41
C VAL A 155 -1.98 12.01 6.30
N VAL A 156 -3.18 12.16 5.73
CA VAL A 156 -3.86 13.46 5.65
C VAL A 156 -4.12 14.04 7.05
N MET A 157 -4.57 13.23 8.01
CA MET A 157 -4.77 13.69 9.39
C MET A 157 -3.47 14.18 10.03
N LEU A 158 -2.36 13.46 9.81
CA LEU A 158 -1.04 13.84 10.33
C LEU A 158 -0.47 15.11 9.67
N LEU A 159 -0.79 15.36 8.40
CA LEU A 159 -0.22 16.50 7.67
C LEU A 159 -1.04 17.79 7.79
N PHE A 160 -2.36 17.69 7.89
CA PHE A 160 -3.27 18.82 7.72
C PHE A 160 -4.15 19.11 8.94
N THR A 161 -3.91 18.45 10.09
CA THR A 161 -4.66 18.69 11.32
C THR A 161 -3.76 18.59 12.55
N ASP A 162 -4.22 19.09 13.70
CA ASP A 162 -3.55 18.93 15.00
C ASP A 162 -3.85 17.57 15.69
N ALA A 163 -4.20 16.55 14.91
CA ALA A 163 -4.49 15.23 15.46
C ALA A 163 -3.20 14.54 15.95
N SER A 164 -3.26 13.96 17.16
CA SER A 164 -2.21 13.04 17.60
C SER A 164 -2.13 11.81 16.70
N LEU A 165 -0.99 11.11 16.72
CA LEU A 165 -0.79 9.87 15.97
C LEU A 165 -1.90 8.86 16.25
N ASP A 166 -2.24 8.63 17.52
CA ASP A 166 -3.34 7.74 17.93
C ASP A 166 -4.69 8.12 17.32
N ARG A 167 -5.00 9.42 17.27
CA ARG A 167 -6.25 9.90 16.69
C ARG A 167 -6.24 9.72 15.18
N ALA A 168 -5.13 10.04 14.51
CA ALA A 168 -4.98 9.87 13.07
C ALA A 168 -5.12 8.39 12.68
N ARG A 169 -4.50 7.47 13.43
CA ARG A 169 -4.60 6.01 13.21
C ARG A 169 -6.01 5.46 13.28
N ARG A 170 -6.98 6.20 13.85
CA ARG A 170 -8.40 5.80 13.80
C ARG A 170 -8.99 5.75 12.39
N GLN A 171 -8.27 6.22 11.38
CA GLN A 171 -8.63 6.02 9.98
C GLN A 171 -8.37 4.59 9.47
N LEU A 172 -7.58 3.80 10.21
CA LEU A 172 -7.36 2.35 10.03
C LEU A 172 -8.16 1.55 11.07
N TRP A 173 -9.49 1.71 11.08
CA TRP A 173 -10.37 1.04 12.03
C TRP A 173 -11.33 0.05 11.36
N PRO A 174 -11.84 -0.95 12.11
CA PRO A 174 -12.86 -1.89 11.62
C PRO A 174 -14.09 -1.22 11.00
N ARG A 175 -14.47 -0.03 11.49
CA ARG A 175 -15.59 0.75 10.93
C ARG A 175 -15.41 1.16 9.47
N TYR A 176 -14.18 1.15 8.99
CA TYR A 176 -13.80 1.42 7.59
C TYR A 176 -13.43 0.13 6.83
N GLY A 177 -13.59 -1.04 7.45
CA GLY A 177 -13.24 -2.33 6.87
C GLY A 177 -11.78 -2.73 6.98
N HIS A 178 -10.98 -2.00 7.77
CA HIS A 178 -9.58 -2.34 8.00
C HIS A 178 -9.43 -3.23 9.25
N PHE A 179 -8.60 -4.26 9.13
CA PHE A 179 -8.25 -5.15 10.23
C PHE A 179 -6.74 -5.40 10.23
N ARG A 180 -6.12 -5.29 11.41
CA ARG A 180 -4.71 -5.61 11.65
C ARG A 180 -4.50 -7.13 11.72
N PHE A 181 -4.75 -7.84 10.61
CA PHE A 181 -4.56 -9.28 10.52
C PHE A 181 -4.02 -9.68 9.15
N GLY A 182 -3.14 -10.68 9.14
CA GLY A 182 -2.55 -11.18 7.90
C GLY A 182 -1.81 -10.07 7.15
N ARG A 183 -2.04 -9.96 5.84
CA ARG A 183 -1.26 -9.08 4.97
C ARG A 183 -1.61 -7.59 5.09
N THR A 184 -2.80 -7.25 5.57
CA THR A 184 -3.23 -5.84 5.72
C THR A 184 -2.57 -5.15 6.90
N ALA A 185 -1.96 -5.90 7.82
CA ALA A 185 -1.16 -5.37 8.94
C ALA A 185 -0.02 -4.46 8.47
N ALA A 186 0.42 -4.58 7.21
CA ALA A 186 1.42 -3.70 6.64
C ALA A 186 1.06 -2.20 6.74
N MET A 187 -0.23 -1.85 6.75
CA MET A 187 -0.65 -0.45 6.93
C MET A 187 -0.42 0.03 8.37
N ASP A 188 -0.61 -0.83 9.37
CA ASP A 188 -0.30 -0.54 10.77
C ASP A 188 1.20 -0.50 10.99
N ASP A 189 1.93 -1.48 10.44
CA ASP A 189 3.39 -1.57 10.57
C ASP A 189 4.09 -0.31 10.04
N PHE A 190 3.52 0.34 9.02
CA PHE A 190 4.00 1.65 8.54
C PHE A 190 3.98 2.71 9.65
N PHE A 191 2.87 2.83 10.38
CA PHE A 191 2.73 3.80 11.46
C PHE A 191 3.46 3.38 12.73
N ASP A 192 3.62 2.07 12.98
CA ASP A 192 4.45 1.55 14.08
C ASP A 192 5.92 1.93 13.88
N ARG A 193 6.42 1.92 12.63
CA ARG A 193 7.78 2.40 12.30
C ARG A 193 7.92 3.89 12.54
N TYR A 194 6.90 4.68 12.22
CA TYR A 194 6.92 6.12 12.51
C TYR A 194 6.91 6.40 14.01
N GLU A 195 6.02 5.74 14.76
CA GLU A 195 5.93 5.82 16.22
C GLU A 195 7.25 5.44 16.90
N SER A 196 7.88 4.36 16.43
CA SER A 196 9.20 3.93 16.92
C SER A 196 10.27 5.01 16.68
N TRP A 197 10.29 5.65 15.50
CA TRP A 197 11.22 6.74 15.21
C TRP A 197 10.95 8.01 16.01
N LEU A 198 9.68 8.29 16.35
CA LEU A 198 9.36 9.40 17.25
C LEU A 198 10.00 9.22 18.62
N ALA A 199 10.21 7.98 19.08
CA ALA A 199 10.89 7.66 20.34
C ALA A 199 10.29 8.41 21.54
N GLY A 200 8.96 8.50 21.60
CA GLY A 200 8.20 9.17 22.65
C GLY A 200 7.97 10.68 22.43
N ARG A 201 8.46 11.26 21.33
CA ARG A 201 8.12 12.63 20.93
C ARG A 201 6.68 12.71 20.41
N ASP A 202 6.02 13.83 20.65
CA ASP A 202 4.74 14.11 20.03
C ASP A 202 4.89 14.31 18.51
N HIS A 203 3.92 13.79 17.77
CA HIS A 203 3.84 13.99 16.33
C HIS A 203 3.67 15.47 15.98
N THR A 204 4.36 15.90 14.92
CA THR A 204 4.06 17.15 14.20
C THR A 204 4.10 16.88 12.69
N PRO A 205 3.43 17.70 11.85
CA PRO A 205 3.50 17.57 10.40
C PRO A 205 4.93 17.60 9.86
N ALA A 206 5.80 18.45 10.43
CA ALA A 206 7.21 18.56 10.05
C ALA A 206 7.98 17.27 10.35
N LEU A 207 7.79 16.68 11.55
CA LEU A 207 8.43 15.42 11.91
C LEU A 207 7.99 14.27 11.01
N PHE A 208 6.70 14.22 10.63
CA PHE A 208 6.23 13.19 9.71
C PHE A 208 6.84 13.34 8.32
N ARG A 209 6.94 14.56 7.81
CA ARG A 209 7.60 14.85 6.52
C ARG A 209 9.08 14.47 6.53
N GLU A 210 9.80 14.84 7.58
CA GLU A 210 11.21 14.49 7.77
C GLU A 210 11.39 12.97 7.77
N TRP A 211 10.59 12.26 8.57
CA TRP A 211 10.65 10.81 8.63
C TRP A 211 10.33 10.16 7.28
N ALA A 212 9.22 10.54 6.64
CA ALA A 212 8.79 9.97 5.37
C ALA A 212 9.82 10.21 4.25
N ALA A 213 10.51 11.35 4.25
CA ALA A 213 11.49 11.69 3.24
C ALA A 213 12.85 11.00 3.47
N ASN A 214 13.33 10.99 4.72
CA ASN A 214 14.74 10.72 5.01
C ASN A 214 15.00 9.48 5.89
N HIS A 215 13.98 8.95 6.57
CA HIS A 215 14.17 7.87 7.55
C HIS A 215 13.31 6.63 7.28
N TYR A 216 12.21 6.78 6.54
CA TYR A 216 11.31 5.68 6.26
C TYR A 216 11.98 4.65 5.35
N THR A 217 12.06 3.42 5.85
CA THR A 217 12.55 2.24 5.10
C THR A 217 11.50 1.12 5.19
N PRO A 218 10.96 0.64 4.05
CA PRO A 218 9.88 -0.36 4.00
C PRO A 218 10.37 -1.79 4.25
N GLY A 219 11.68 -2.00 4.44
CA GLY A 219 12.25 -3.31 4.73
C GLY A 219 13.76 -3.36 4.54
N PRO A 220 14.38 -4.49 4.91
CA PRO A 220 15.84 -4.65 4.91
C PRO A 220 16.43 -4.55 3.50
N ALA A 221 15.70 -4.90 2.44
CA ALA A 221 16.20 -4.82 1.06
C ALA A 221 16.22 -3.39 0.45
N SER A 222 16.20 -2.34 1.27
CA SER A 222 16.39 -0.97 0.77
C SER A 222 17.85 -0.73 0.40
N GLY A 223 18.13 -0.36 -0.85
CA GLY A 223 19.48 -0.07 -1.33
C GLY A 223 19.53 0.68 -2.65
N THR A 224 20.73 0.94 -3.14
CA THR A 224 20.94 1.47 -4.49
C THR A 224 21.75 0.48 -5.32
N LEU A 225 21.42 0.38 -6.60
CA LEU A 225 22.17 -0.40 -7.57
C LEU A 225 22.75 0.55 -8.61
N THR A 226 24.06 0.54 -8.79
CA THR A 226 24.75 1.33 -9.82
C THR A 226 25.55 0.42 -10.73
N SER A 227 25.78 0.85 -11.96
CA SER A 227 26.65 0.15 -12.91
C SER A 227 27.59 1.14 -13.56
N PRO A 228 28.86 0.76 -13.85
CA PRO A 228 29.74 1.59 -14.66
C PRO A 228 29.22 1.79 -16.11
N HIS A 229 28.16 1.10 -16.50
CA HIS A 229 27.50 1.21 -17.80
C HIS A 229 26.21 2.03 -17.79
N GLU A 230 25.89 2.70 -16.68
CA GLU A 230 24.77 3.65 -16.65
C GLU A 230 24.99 4.69 -17.77
N ASP A 231 23.97 4.93 -18.60
CA ASP A 231 24.00 5.75 -19.82
C ASP A 231 24.80 5.21 -21.02
N THR A 232 25.34 3.99 -20.96
CA THR A 232 26.05 3.37 -22.08
C THR A 232 25.34 2.11 -22.56
N ILE A 233 25.22 1.96 -23.88
CA ILE A 233 24.73 0.71 -24.49
C ILE A 233 25.81 -0.36 -24.32
N VAL A 234 25.51 -1.43 -23.57
CA VAL A 234 26.43 -2.55 -23.40
C VAL A 234 26.39 -3.44 -24.64
N ALA A 235 27.52 -3.59 -25.32
CA ALA A 235 27.65 -4.53 -26.43
C ALA A 235 27.68 -5.97 -25.92
N ALA A 236 26.72 -6.78 -26.36
CA ALA A 236 26.65 -8.21 -26.08
C ALA A 236 26.78 -9.01 -27.38
N LYS A 237 27.28 -10.24 -27.29
CA LYS A 237 27.30 -11.17 -28.41
C LYS A 237 26.08 -12.10 -28.33
N PRO A 238 25.46 -12.48 -29.46
CA PRO A 238 24.25 -13.30 -29.47
C PRO A 238 24.46 -14.66 -28.81
N ASP A 239 25.65 -15.24 -28.97
CA ASP A 239 26.00 -16.60 -28.52
C ASP A 239 26.94 -16.61 -27.30
N ALA A 240 27.07 -15.50 -26.56
CA ALA A 240 27.93 -15.44 -25.38
C ALA A 240 27.22 -14.88 -24.16
N TRP A 241 27.64 -15.36 -22.99
CA TRP A 241 27.27 -14.77 -21.72
C TRP A 241 27.82 -13.35 -21.61
N ALA A 242 27.00 -12.43 -21.11
CA ALA A 242 27.43 -11.10 -20.73
C ALA A 242 27.48 -10.99 -19.19
N ALA A 243 28.64 -10.60 -18.67
CA ALA A 243 28.85 -10.31 -17.26
C ALA A 243 28.70 -8.81 -17.04
N ILE A 244 27.61 -8.39 -16.39
CA ILE A 244 27.34 -6.98 -16.12
C ILE A 244 27.74 -6.67 -14.67
N PRO A 245 28.85 -5.96 -14.44
CA PRO A 245 29.24 -5.57 -13.08
C PRO A 245 28.27 -4.51 -12.54
N ILE A 246 27.89 -4.67 -11.29
CA ILE A 246 27.09 -3.70 -10.54
C ILE A 246 27.66 -3.52 -9.14
N THR A 247 27.36 -2.38 -8.52
CA THR A 247 27.61 -2.13 -7.11
C THR A 247 26.27 -1.98 -6.41
N ALA A 248 26.02 -2.82 -5.41
CA ALA A 248 24.84 -2.74 -4.56
C ALA A 248 25.21 -2.09 -3.22
N THR A 249 24.60 -0.97 -2.86
CA THR A 249 24.86 -0.25 -1.60
C THR A 249 23.68 -0.37 -0.65
N ASN A 250 23.93 -0.80 0.59
CA ASN A 250 22.90 -0.92 1.60
C ASN A 250 22.50 0.46 2.13
N THR A 251 21.27 0.89 1.85
CA THR A 251 20.71 2.15 2.36
C THR A 251 19.61 1.91 3.39
N SER A 252 19.38 0.67 3.79
CA SER A 252 18.44 0.33 4.86
C SER A 252 19.04 0.64 6.24
N GLY A 253 18.18 0.62 7.26
CA GLY A 253 18.61 0.75 8.65
C GLY A 253 19.20 -0.55 9.24
N GLU A 254 19.21 -1.65 8.50
CA GLU A 254 19.52 -2.99 8.97
C GLU A 254 20.59 -3.67 8.08
N PRO A 255 21.36 -4.64 8.58
CA PRO A 255 22.26 -5.41 7.74
C PRO A 255 21.51 -6.25 6.69
N TRP A 256 22.02 -6.33 5.47
CA TRP A 256 21.55 -7.32 4.51
C TRP A 256 22.12 -8.69 4.83
N GLU A 257 21.25 -9.68 4.95
CA GLU A 257 21.63 -11.07 5.08
C GLU A 257 21.48 -11.78 3.72
N LEU A 258 22.57 -11.89 2.97
CA LEU A 258 22.61 -12.68 1.73
C LEU A 258 22.75 -14.16 2.09
N ARG A 259 22.01 -15.01 1.39
CA ARG A 259 21.98 -16.46 1.63
C ARG A 259 22.10 -17.23 0.32
N PRO A 260 22.71 -18.42 0.35
CA PRO A 260 22.60 -19.36 -0.77
C PRO A 260 21.13 -19.78 -0.94
N GLY A 261 20.59 -19.63 -2.14
CA GLY A 261 19.24 -20.09 -2.49
C GLY A 261 18.32 -18.99 -3.02
N ASN A 262 17.55 -19.33 -4.04
CA ASN A 262 16.74 -18.38 -4.82
C ASN A 262 15.57 -17.73 -4.06
N TYR A 263 15.28 -18.23 -2.85
CA TYR A 263 14.15 -17.83 -2.01
C TYR A 263 14.59 -17.53 -0.57
N ALA A 264 15.86 -17.16 -0.35
CA ALA A 264 16.38 -16.82 0.98
C ALA A 264 17.19 -15.53 0.95
N GLY A 265 17.07 -14.73 2.01
CA GLY A 265 17.85 -13.52 2.23
C GLY A 265 17.61 -12.39 1.22
N VAL A 266 18.44 -11.36 1.34
CA VAL A 266 18.51 -10.26 0.39
C VAL A 266 19.31 -10.70 -0.85
N HIS A 267 18.82 -10.39 -2.04
CA HIS A 267 19.53 -10.64 -3.29
C HIS A 267 19.07 -9.66 -4.37
N VAL A 268 19.81 -9.57 -5.48
CA VAL A 268 19.38 -8.81 -6.65
C VAL A 268 18.63 -9.73 -7.58
N GLN A 269 17.43 -9.35 -8.01
CA GLN A 269 16.73 -9.99 -9.13
C GLN A 269 16.78 -9.06 -10.33
N PHE A 270 16.99 -9.63 -11.52
CA PHE A 270 16.98 -8.87 -12.76
C PHE A 270 16.16 -9.55 -13.85
N THR A 271 15.56 -8.76 -14.72
CA THR A 271 14.85 -9.22 -15.93
C THR A 271 15.46 -8.59 -17.17
N VAL A 272 15.46 -9.34 -18.26
CA VAL A 272 15.83 -8.84 -19.59
C VAL A 272 14.59 -8.83 -20.45
N HIS A 273 14.34 -7.70 -21.11
CA HIS A 273 13.21 -7.47 -21.99
C HIS A 273 13.68 -7.28 -23.43
N ASN A 274 12.94 -7.83 -24.39
CA ASN A 274 13.13 -7.50 -25.80
C ASN A 274 12.54 -6.11 -26.15
N ASP A 275 12.65 -5.73 -27.42
CA ASP A 275 12.10 -4.49 -27.99
C ASP A 275 10.57 -4.38 -27.90
N ARG A 276 9.86 -5.51 -27.79
CA ARG A 276 8.41 -5.58 -27.57
C ARG A 276 8.01 -5.48 -26.10
N GLY A 277 8.99 -5.50 -25.18
CA GLY A 277 8.77 -5.49 -23.74
C GLY A 277 8.55 -6.87 -23.11
N ASP A 278 8.61 -7.95 -23.88
CA ASP A 278 8.49 -9.31 -23.36
C ASP A 278 9.70 -9.68 -22.51
N ILE A 279 9.47 -10.32 -21.36
CA ILE A 279 10.55 -10.84 -20.51
C ILE A 279 11.11 -12.10 -21.17
N ILE A 280 12.36 -12.05 -21.62
CA ILE A 280 13.06 -13.19 -22.21
C ILE A 280 13.93 -13.95 -21.19
N HIS A 281 14.30 -13.28 -20.10
CA HIS A 281 15.11 -13.88 -19.05
C HIS A 281 14.84 -13.23 -17.69
N THR A 282 14.88 -14.05 -16.64
CA THR A 282 14.90 -13.62 -15.24
C THR A 282 16.07 -14.30 -14.55
N GLY A 283 16.93 -13.52 -13.92
CA GLY A 283 18.10 -14.00 -13.20
C GLY A 283 18.20 -13.40 -11.80
N GLN A 284 19.16 -13.91 -11.02
CA GLN A 284 19.44 -13.46 -9.67
C GLN A 284 20.96 -13.33 -9.46
N ALA A 285 21.37 -12.41 -8.58
CA ALA A 285 22.74 -12.23 -8.13
C ALA A 285 22.79 -12.04 -6.61
N GLY A 286 23.93 -12.35 -5.99
CA GLY A 286 24.06 -12.30 -4.52
C GLY A 286 23.62 -13.57 -3.79
N LEU A 287 23.54 -14.72 -4.49
CA LEU A 287 23.11 -16.01 -3.92
C LEU A 287 24.26 -16.73 -3.17
N PHE A 288 24.86 -16.05 -2.19
CA PHE A 288 25.93 -16.57 -1.35
C PHE A 288 25.79 -16.03 0.07
N ARG A 289 26.49 -16.63 1.04
CA ARG A 289 26.42 -16.18 2.43
C ARG A 289 27.27 -14.92 2.63
N LYS A 290 26.65 -13.79 2.96
CA LYS A 290 27.36 -12.57 3.35
C LYS A 290 26.42 -11.64 4.13
N THR A 291 26.95 -10.99 5.17
CA THR A 291 26.28 -9.86 5.83
C THR A 291 26.82 -8.56 5.26
N VAL A 292 25.95 -7.64 4.84
CA VAL A 292 26.33 -6.29 4.37
C VAL A 292 25.73 -5.26 5.33
N PRO A 293 26.52 -4.67 6.24
CA PRO A 293 26.06 -3.62 7.14
C PRO A 293 25.44 -2.40 6.43
N PRO A 294 24.62 -1.60 7.12
CA PRO A 294 24.15 -0.32 6.60
C PRO A 294 25.30 0.56 6.08
N LYS A 295 25.08 1.23 4.95
CA LYS A 295 26.02 2.10 4.22
C LYS A 295 27.20 1.38 3.55
N GLU A 296 27.35 0.07 3.70
CA GLU A 296 28.36 -0.68 2.97
C GLU A 296 27.91 -1.03 1.55
N SER A 297 28.90 -1.25 0.68
CA SER A 297 28.67 -1.61 -0.73
C SER A 297 29.24 -2.99 -1.05
N LEU A 298 28.54 -3.70 -1.93
CA LEU A 298 28.86 -5.04 -2.38
C LEU A 298 28.96 -5.06 -3.90
N PRO A 299 30.14 -5.35 -4.48
CA PRO A 299 30.23 -5.64 -5.91
C PRO A 299 29.52 -6.96 -6.22
N LEU A 300 28.68 -6.94 -7.25
CA LEU A 300 27.97 -8.10 -7.78
C LEU A 300 28.11 -8.14 -9.31
N THR A 301 27.75 -9.28 -9.90
CA THR A 301 27.74 -9.46 -11.35
C THR A 301 26.41 -10.08 -11.76
N LEU A 302 25.73 -9.44 -12.70
CA LEU A 302 24.54 -9.99 -13.34
C LEU A 302 25.01 -10.83 -14.52
N ALA A 303 24.77 -12.14 -14.46
CA ALA A 303 25.11 -13.08 -15.52
C ALA A 303 23.95 -13.17 -16.51
N VAL A 304 24.03 -12.43 -17.61
CA VAL A 304 23.03 -12.45 -18.69
C VAL A 304 23.38 -13.57 -19.65
N PRO A 305 22.45 -14.51 -19.94
CA PRO A 305 22.70 -15.59 -20.88
C PRO A 305 22.80 -15.06 -22.32
N PRO A 306 23.32 -15.88 -23.26
CA PRO A 306 23.19 -15.62 -24.68
C PRO A 306 21.74 -15.36 -25.09
N LEU A 307 21.48 -14.23 -25.77
CA LEU A 307 20.12 -13.81 -26.13
C LEU A 307 19.68 -14.30 -27.52
N GLY A 308 20.61 -14.84 -28.32
CA GLY A 308 20.36 -15.53 -29.59
C GLY A 308 19.92 -14.66 -30.77
N THR A 309 19.28 -13.51 -30.52
CA THR A 309 18.87 -12.58 -31.58
C THR A 309 19.59 -11.23 -31.47
N PRO A 310 20.12 -10.67 -32.57
CA PRO A 310 20.59 -9.29 -32.60
C PRO A 310 19.43 -8.33 -32.35
N GLY A 311 19.69 -7.27 -31.57
CA GLY A 311 18.65 -6.31 -31.19
C GLY A 311 19.01 -5.51 -29.95
N LEU A 312 18.10 -4.60 -29.60
CA LEU A 312 18.17 -3.82 -28.37
C LEU A 312 17.33 -4.48 -27.29
N TYR A 313 17.94 -4.68 -26.12
CA TYR A 313 17.30 -5.25 -24.95
C TYR A 313 17.38 -4.29 -23.78
N THR A 314 16.41 -4.38 -22.89
CA THR A 314 16.43 -3.62 -21.63
C THR A 314 16.64 -4.59 -20.46
N LEU A 315 17.71 -4.38 -19.71
CA LEU A 315 17.94 -5.07 -18.44
C LEU A 315 17.43 -4.18 -17.30
N ARG A 316 16.63 -4.78 -16.42
CA ARG A 316 16.12 -4.14 -15.21
C ARG A 316 16.55 -4.95 -14.00
N ALA A 317 17.14 -4.32 -12.98
CA ALA A 317 17.56 -5.00 -11.77
C ALA A 317 17.10 -4.26 -10.51
N ASP A 318 16.71 -4.98 -9.48
CA ASP A 318 16.35 -4.42 -8.17
C ASP A 318 16.63 -5.42 -7.03
N LEU A 319 16.69 -4.90 -5.81
CA LEU A 319 16.88 -5.67 -4.59
C LEU A 319 15.58 -6.34 -4.16
N MET A 320 15.71 -7.56 -3.67
CA MET A 320 14.61 -8.35 -3.14
C MET A 320 15.00 -8.93 -1.79
N ASN A 321 14.06 -8.94 -0.84
CA ASN A 321 14.14 -9.78 0.35
C ASN A 321 13.22 -10.98 0.18
N ALA A 322 13.79 -12.19 0.14
CA ALA A 322 13.03 -13.42 0.00
C ALA A 322 12.55 -14.02 1.33
N ASP A 323 13.17 -13.66 2.46
CA ASP A 323 12.81 -14.19 3.78
C ASP A 323 11.42 -13.69 4.24
N GLU A 324 10.98 -12.53 3.74
CA GLU A 324 9.72 -11.87 4.11
C GLU A 324 8.79 -11.60 2.91
N ALA A 325 8.94 -12.34 1.81
CA ALA A 325 8.12 -12.16 0.63
C ALA A 325 6.65 -12.55 0.93
N ALA A 326 5.87 -11.62 1.51
CA ALA A 326 4.44 -11.76 1.77
C ALA A 326 3.63 -11.97 0.48
N VAL A 327 4.26 -11.79 -0.68
CA VAL A 327 3.76 -12.02 -2.03
C VAL A 327 4.78 -12.95 -2.71
N PRO A 328 4.37 -13.98 -3.47
CA PRO A 328 5.30 -14.87 -4.16
C PRO A 328 6.33 -14.06 -4.97
N ILE A 329 7.60 -14.47 -4.96
CA ILE A 329 8.73 -13.82 -5.66
C ILE A 329 8.42 -13.49 -7.13
N ARG A 330 7.50 -14.23 -7.76
CA ARG A 330 7.03 -14.01 -9.14
C ARG A 330 6.13 -12.77 -9.34
N GLN A 331 5.72 -12.07 -8.28
CA GLN A 331 4.79 -10.94 -8.32
C GLN A 331 5.31 -9.67 -7.60
N THR A 332 6.57 -9.66 -7.16
CA THR A 332 7.17 -8.61 -6.29
C THR A 332 8.15 -7.69 -7.00
N GLY A 333 7.97 -7.45 -8.29
CA GLY A 333 8.89 -6.61 -9.06
C GLY A 333 9.01 -5.15 -8.57
N PHE A 334 10.27 -4.74 -8.36
CA PHE A 334 10.88 -3.45 -8.72
C PHE A 334 10.51 -2.15 -7.98
N TYR A 335 9.47 -2.12 -7.16
CA TYR A 335 9.04 -0.87 -6.50
C TYR A 335 8.90 -0.97 -4.98
N GLN A 336 9.06 -2.15 -4.39
CA GLN A 336 8.67 -2.36 -3.00
C GLN A 336 9.58 -1.65 -1.99
N PHE A 337 10.86 -1.47 -2.30
CA PHE A 337 11.85 -0.93 -1.35
C PHE A 337 12.24 0.53 -1.60
N GLY A 338 11.64 1.18 -2.60
CA GLY A 338 11.88 2.60 -2.91
C GLY A 338 13.22 2.91 -3.59
N SER A 339 13.98 1.87 -3.93
CA SER A 339 15.09 1.91 -4.87
C SER A 339 14.56 2.19 -6.27
N PHE A 340 15.20 3.10 -7.01
CA PHE A 340 15.00 3.12 -8.46
C PHE A 340 15.64 1.83 -9.01
N PRO A 341 14.94 1.04 -9.83
CA PRO A 341 15.55 -0.11 -10.44
C PRO A 341 16.70 0.35 -11.32
N LEU A 342 17.81 -0.39 -11.31
CA LEU A 342 18.88 -0.20 -12.26
C LEU A 342 18.35 -0.56 -13.66
N LEU A 343 18.43 0.39 -14.58
CA LEU A 343 18.01 0.24 -15.97
C LEU A 343 19.24 0.32 -16.87
N LEU A 344 19.45 -0.70 -17.70
CA LEU A 344 20.55 -0.74 -18.67
C LEU A 344 20.03 -1.17 -20.04
N PHE A 345 20.69 -0.69 -21.10
CA PHE A 345 20.42 -1.08 -22.47
C PHE A 345 21.52 -2.01 -22.98
N LEU A 346 21.14 -3.17 -23.48
CA LEU A 346 22.06 -4.14 -24.07
C LEU A 346 21.85 -4.17 -25.58
N GLN A 347 22.87 -3.87 -26.37
CA GLN A 347 22.85 -4.07 -27.81
C GLN A 347 23.53 -5.37 -28.15
N VAL A 348 22.74 -6.33 -28.60
CA VAL A 348 23.26 -7.58 -29.18
C VAL A 348 23.54 -7.31 -30.65
N LYS A 349 24.78 -7.57 -31.08
CA LYS A 349 25.24 -7.38 -32.47
C LYS A 349 25.41 -8.70 -33.19
#